data_AF-A0A7C4MJ44-F1
#
_entry.id   AF-A0A7C4MJ44-F1
#
_cell.length_a   1.000
_cell.length_b   1.000
_cell.length_c   1.000
_cell.angle_alpha   90.00
_cell.angle_beta   90.00
_cell.angle_gamma   90.00
#
_symmetry.space_group_name_H-M   'P 1'
#
loop_
_entity.id
_entity.type
_entity.pdbx_description
1 polymer ?
#
loop_
_entity_poly.entity_id
_entity_poly.type
_entity_poly.pdbx_seq_one_letter_code
_entity_poly.pdbx_strand_id
1 'polypeptide(L)' 'MDNIVENKITKDMIIAEIVERFPYLAEYIMDYGVHCVGCGVASFETLEEGFMGHGLTSEEIDIILEELNKIIRETEG' A
#
# COMPACT_ATOMS: atom_id res chain seq x y z
N MET A 1 -15.52 -15.50 18.26
CA MET A 1 -14.22 -14.80 18.22
C MET A 1 -14.15 -14.20 16.84
N ASP A 2 -14.48 -12.92 16.75
CA ASP A 2 -14.62 -12.19 15.49
C ASP A 2 -13.24 -12.03 14.85
N ASN A 3 -12.82 -12.99 14.02
CA ASN A 3 -11.60 -12.91 13.23
C ASN A 3 -11.90 -12.17 11.93
N ILE A 4 -12.21 -10.88 12.01
CA ILE A 4 -12.28 -10.00 10.83
C ILE A 4 -11.24 -8.90 11.01
N VAL A 5 -9.98 -9.23 10.74
CA VAL A 5 -8.93 -8.24 10.45
C VAL A 5 -8.04 -8.77 9.30
N GLU A 6 -8.62 -9.37 8.26
CA GLU A 6 -7.81 -9.91 7.14
C GLU A 6 -7.69 -8.96 5.93
N ASN A 7 -8.57 -7.96 5.81
CA ASN A 7 -8.74 -7.17 4.58
C ASN A 7 -8.44 -5.67 4.80
N LYS A 8 -7.35 -5.37 5.52
CA LYS A 8 -6.88 -4.01 5.75
C LYS A 8 -5.35 -3.95 5.69
N ILE A 9 -4.84 -2.88 5.10
CA ILE A 9 -3.43 -2.51 5.11
C ILE A 9 -3.19 -1.26 5.95
N THR A 10 -1.96 -1.10 6.42
CA THR A 10 -1.49 0.05 7.19
C THR A 10 -0.19 0.59 6.58
N LYS A 11 0.16 1.83 6.91
CA LYS A 11 1.30 2.53 6.30
C LYS A 11 2.68 2.00 6.71
N ASP A 12 2.75 1.26 7.81
CA ASP A 12 3.92 0.55 8.32
C ASP A 12 4.12 -0.84 7.70
N MET A 13 3.19 -1.31 6.88
CA MET A 13 3.36 -2.58 6.15
C MET A 13 4.36 -2.43 5.00
N ILE A 14 5.09 -3.50 4.73
CA ILE A 14 6.02 -3.57 3.60
C ILE A 14 5.24 -3.62 2.29
N ILE A 15 5.66 -2.81 1.31
CA ILE A 15 4.99 -2.72 0.00
C ILE A 15 4.94 -4.09 -0.68
N ALA A 16 6.01 -4.88 -0.60
CA ALA A 16 6.05 -6.23 -1.14
C ALA A 16 5.00 -7.16 -0.52
N GLU A 17 4.78 -7.09 0.80
CA GLU A 17 3.75 -7.88 1.50
C GLU A 17 2.34 -7.43 1.10
N ILE A 18 2.12 -6.12 0.93
CA ILE A 18 0.84 -5.57 0.45
C ILE A 18 0.54 -6.11 -0.95
N VAL A 19 1.52 -6.06 -1.87
CA VAL A 19 1.35 -6.53 -3.25
C VAL A 19 1.21 -8.06 -3.33
N GLU A 20 1.89 -8.81 -2.47
CA GLU A 20 1.73 -10.26 -2.39
C GLU A 20 0.31 -10.64 -1.93
N ARG A 21 -0.22 -9.93 -0.94
CA ARG A 21 -1.58 -10.14 -0.42
C ARG A 21 -2.67 -9.61 -1.35
N PHE A 22 -2.44 -8.45 -1.96
CA PHE A 22 -3.39 -7.74 -2.81
C PHE A 22 -2.75 -7.38 -4.15
N PRO A 23 -2.54 -8.34 -5.06
CA PRO A 23 -1.83 -8.10 -6.34
C PRO A 23 -2.46 -7.02 -7.21
N TYR A 24 -3.77 -6.82 -7.09
CA TYR A 24 -4.51 -5.78 -7.80
C TYR A 24 -4.17 -4.35 -7.32
N LEU A 25 -3.63 -4.18 -6.11
CA LEU A 25 -3.17 -2.88 -5.61
C LEU A 25 -1.82 -2.46 -6.19
N ALA A 26 -1.07 -3.37 -6.84
CA ALA A 26 0.25 -3.06 -7.38
C ALA A 26 0.22 -1.88 -8.37
N GLU A 27 -0.75 -1.88 -9.30
CA GLU A 27 -0.92 -0.81 -10.28
C GLU A 27 -1.24 0.54 -9.60
N TYR A 28 -2.16 0.52 -8.63
CA TYR A 28 -2.50 1.73 -7.86
C TYR A 28 -1.29 2.29 -7.10
N ILE A 29 -0.54 1.45 -6.39
CA ILE A 29 0.65 1.88 -5.63
C ILE A 29 1.74 2.44 -6.56
N MET A 30 1.90 1.84 -7.75
CA MET A 30 2.83 2.33 -8.77
C MET A 30 2.43 3.69 -9.33
N ASP A 31 1.13 3.93 -9.53
CA ASP A 31 0.57 5.20 -10.04
C ASP A 31 0.83 6.37 -9.08
N TYR A 32 0.85 6.14 -7.76
CA TYR A 32 1.21 7.16 -6.75
C TYR A 32 2.73 7.43 -6.67
N GLY A 33 3.51 6.97 -7.64
CA GLY A 33 4.90 7.37 -7.80
C GLY A 33 5.92 6.33 -7.35
N VAL A 34 5.50 5.18 -6.80
CA VAL A 34 6.41 4.06 -6.50
C VAL A 34 6.73 3.29 -7.79
N HIS A 35 7.33 3.97 -8.76
CA HIS A 35 7.82 3.36 -10.00
C HIS A 35 9.07 2.49 -9.79
N CYS A 36 9.56 2.39 -8.54
CA CYS A 36 10.69 1.55 -8.15
C CYS A 36 10.33 0.08 -7.91
N VAL A 37 9.15 -0.39 -8.32
CA VAL A 37 8.81 -1.83 -8.41
C VAL A 37 9.72 -2.49 -9.46
N GLY A 38 10.98 -2.74 -9.09
CA GLY A 38 12.06 -3.21 -9.96
C GLY A 38 13.48 -2.78 -9.55
N CYS A 39 13.64 -1.76 -8.70
CA CYS A 39 14.93 -1.43 -8.09
C CYS A 39 15.02 -2.17 -6.76
N GLY A 40 16.07 -2.96 -6.50
CA GLY A 40 16.16 -3.87 -5.34
C GLY A 40 16.08 -3.24 -3.94
N VAL A 41 15.83 -1.94 -3.84
CA VAL A 41 15.59 -1.17 -2.60
C VAL A 41 14.10 -1.20 -2.20
N ALA A 42 13.17 -1.14 -3.16
CA ALA A 42 11.73 -1.05 -2.90
C ALA A 42 11.12 -2.31 -2.26
N SER A 43 11.84 -3.43 -2.26
CA SER A 43 11.39 -4.69 -1.66
C SER A 43 11.38 -4.68 -0.13
N PHE A 44 12.02 -3.70 0.51
CA PHE A 44 12.15 -3.61 1.97
C PHE A 44 11.58 -2.30 2.55
N GLU A 45 10.97 -1.45 1.73
CA GLU A 45 10.39 -0.19 2.19
C GLU A 45 8.96 -0.41 2.70
N THR A 46 8.61 0.29 3.78
CA THR A 46 7.21 0.43 4.20
C THR A 46 6.45 1.30 3.20
N LEU A 47 5.12 1.21 3.19
CA LEU A 47 4.28 2.06 2.35
C LEU A 47 4.50 3.55 2.63
N GLU A 48 4.64 3.93 3.90
CA GLU A 48 4.95 5.31 4.31
C GLU A 48 6.32 5.75 3.80
N GLU A 49 7.37 4.95 4.00
CA GLU A 49 8.72 5.29 3.53
C GLU A 49 8.79 5.42 2.02
N GLY A 50 8.16 4.50 1.28
CA GLY A 50 8.09 4.55 -0.18
C GLY A 50 7.43 5.84 -0.65
N PHE A 51 6.24 6.17 -0.14
CA PHE A 51 5.54 7.39 -0.54
C PHE A 51 6.26 8.67 -0.08
N MET A 52 6.79 8.72 1.14
CA MET A 52 7.58 9.86 1.61
C MET A 52 8.86 10.06 0.78
N GLY A 53 9.53 8.97 0.36
CA GLY A 53 10.68 9.00 -0.53
C GLY A 53 10.37 9.62 -1.90
N HIS A 54 9.10 9.59 -2.31
CA HIS A 54 8.57 10.22 -3.52
C HIS A 54 7.94 11.60 -3.28
N GLY A 55 8.06 12.15 -2.07
CA GLY A 55 7.69 13.53 -1.74
C GLY A 55 6.24 13.72 -1.28
N LEU A 56 5.53 12.63 -0.95
CA LEU A 56 4.19 12.71 -0.37
C LEU A 56 4.25 13.09 1.12
N THR A 57 3.28 13.87 1.58
CA THR A 57 3.12 14.21 3.00
C THR A 57 2.39 13.10 3.75
N SER A 58 2.49 13.09 5.08
CA SER A 58 1.75 12.15 5.93
C SER A 58 0.23 12.21 5.67
N GLU A 59 -0.32 13.41 5.43
CA GLU A 59 -1.73 13.60 5.12
C GLU A 59 -2.12 12.98 3.77
N GLU A 60 -1.28 13.11 2.75
CA GLU A 60 -1.52 12.50 1.43
C GLU A 60 -1.48 10.97 1.52
N ILE A 61 -0.54 10.44 2.31
CA ILE A 61 -0.41 8.99 2.57
C ILE A 61 -1.64 8.45 3.27
N ASP A 62 -2.17 9.17 4.26
CA ASP A 62 -3.39 8.76 4.98
C ASP A 62 -4.60 8.71 4.02
N ILE A 63 -4.73 9.67 3.10
CA ILE A 63 -5.80 9.68 2.08
C ILE A 63 -5.67 8.48 1.14
N ILE A 64 -4.46 8.22 0.62
CA ILE A 64 -4.19 7.07 -0.26
C ILE A 64 -4.47 5.76 0.49
N LEU A 65 -4.07 5.66 1.75
CA LEU A 65 -4.30 4.49 2.58
C LEU A 65 -5.80 4.21 2.77
N GLU A 66 -6.62 5.24 2.95
CA GLU A 66 -8.07 5.10 3.02
C GLU A 66 -8.66 4.59 1.70
N GLU A 67 -8.16 5.10 0.57
CA GLU A 67 -8.57 4.69 -0.78
C GLU A 67 -8.19 3.23 -1.07
N LEU A 68 -6.94 2.82 -0.83
CA LEU A 68 -6.48 1.44 -1.00
C LEU A 68 -7.30 0.47 -0.12
N ASN A 69 -7.55 0.84 1.14
CA ASN A 69 -8.37 0.04 2.04
C ASN A 69 -9.84 -0.02 1.60
N LYS A 70 -10.35 1.00 0.89
CA LYS A 70 -11.69 0.98 0.30
C LYS A 70 -11.75 0.01 -0.87
N ILE A 71 -10.75 0.04 -1.77
CA ILE A 71 -10.66 -0.89 -2.90
C ILE A 71 -10.62 -2.33 -2.42
N ILE A 72 -9.85 -2.63 -1.36
CA ILE A 72 -9.83 -3.98 -0.75
C ILE A 72 -11.23 -4.40 -0.31
N ARG A 73 -11.96 -3.54 0.42
CA ARG A 73 -13.32 -3.86 0.88
C ARG A 73 -14.31 -4.06 -0.24
N GLU A 74 -14.17 -3.34 -1.35
CA GLU A 74 -15.06 -3.46 -2.52
C GLU A 74 -14.73 -4.69 -3.38
N THR A 75 -13.47 -5.13 -3.37
CA THR A 75 -13.01 -6.28 -4.18
C THR A 75 -13.24 -7.61 -3.46
N GLU A 76 -13.10 -7.63 -2.13
CA GLU A 76 -13.21 -8.85 -1.30
C GLU A 76 -14.49 -8.91 -0.45
N GLY A 77 -15.41 -7.96 -0.64
CA GLY A 77 -16.70 -7.87 0.04
C GLY A 77 -17.85 -8.56 -0.66
#